data_AF-A0A4Q3RPG7-F1
#
_entry.id   AF-A0A4Q3RPG7-F1
#
_cell.length_a   1.000
_cell.length_b   1.000
_cell.length_c   1.000
_cell.angle_alpha   90.00
_cell.angle_beta   90.00
_cell.angle_gamma   90.00
#
_symmetry.space_group_name_H-M   'P 1'
#
loop_
_entity.id
_entity.type
_entity.pdbx_description
1 polymer ?
#
loop_
_entity_poly.entity_id
_entity_poly.type
_entity_poly.pdbx_seq_one_letter_code
_entity_poly.pdbx_strand_id
1 'polypeptide(L)' 'MASEPVPVRLLTIESSLLKEAALSFRAIDHPFRQRILALLHDHEQLMVKDIFVKLRSDQSKTSVHLGILRRANLVIA' A
#
# COMPACT_ATOMS: atom_id res chain seq x y z
N MET A 1 50.85 4.56 18.76
CA MET A 1 49.85 4.30 17.70
C MET A 1 48.59 3.76 18.37
N ALA A 2 47.82 4.63 19.03
CA ALA A 2 46.50 4.26 19.51
C ALA A 2 45.53 4.64 18.41
N SER A 3 45.03 3.64 17.66
CA SER A 3 43.94 3.86 16.73
C SER A 3 42.71 4.24 17.56
N GLU A 4 42.23 5.47 17.41
CA GLU A 4 40.93 5.86 17.96
C GLU A 4 39.85 4.89 17.46
N PRO A 5 38.91 4.47 18.32
CA PRO A 5 37.85 3.56 17.90
C PRO A 5 36.98 4.30 16.88
N VAL A 6 36.92 3.75 15.67
CA VAL A 6 36.01 4.23 14.62
C VAL A 6 34.59 4.15 15.18
N PRO A 7 33.82 5.25 15.19
CA PRO A 7 32.48 5.23 15.76
C PRO A 7 31.62 4.29 14.92
N VAL A 8 31.32 3.11 15.48
CA VAL A 8 30.34 2.19 14.92
C VAL A 8 29.03 2.95 14.95
N ARG A 9 28.54 3.39 13.78
CA ARG A 9 27.20 3.97 13.67
C ARG A 9 26.23 2.87 14.08
N LEU A 10 25.74 2.95 15.32
CA LEU A 10 24.63 2.14 15.77
C LEU A 10 23.48 2.40 14.80
N LEU A 11 23.11 1.38 14.03
CA LEU A 11 21.97 1.41 13.13
C LEU A 11 20.72 1.62 13.97
N THR A 12 20.32 2.88 14.16
CA THR A 12 19.07 3.24 14.82
C THR A 12 17.96 3.09 13.79
N ILE A 13 17.24 1.98 13.88
CA ILE A 13 16.05 1.76 13.06
C ILE A 13 14.89 2.53 13.69
N GLU A 14 14.28 3.44 12.93
CA GLU A 14 13.06 4.12 13.36
C GLU A 14 11.86 3.18 13.24
N SER A 15 11.33 2.75 14.39
CA SER A 15 10.19 1.82 14.46
C SER A 15 8.91 2.37 13.82
N SER A 16 8.76 3.70 13.77
CA SER A 16 7.65 4.39 13.11
C SER A 16 7.60 4.07 11.61
N LEU A 17 8.74 4.12 10.91
CA LEU A 17 8.82 3.81 9.48
C LEU A 17 8.45 2.36 9.20
N LEU A 18 8.88 1.43 10.06
CA LEU A 18 8.49 0.01 9.96
C LEU A 18 6.99 -0.19 10.15
N LYS A 19 6.38 0.56 11.07
CA LYS A 19 4.94 0.47 11.31
C LYS A 19 4.16 0.95 10.10
N GLU A 20 4.56 2.06 9.49
CA GLU A 20 3.94 2.58 8.26
C GLU A 20 4.12 1.63 7.08
N ALA A 21 5.32 1.08 6.89
CA ALA A 21 5.60 0.07 5.87
C ALA A 21 4.74 -1.19 6.07
N ALA A 22 4.62 -1.68 7.31
CA ALA A 22 3.81 -2.85 7.63
C ALA A 22 2.31 -2.61 7.37
N LEU A 23 1.81 -1.41 7.63
CA LEU A 23 0.41 -1.04 7.33
C LEU A 23 0.16 -0.97 5.82
N SER A 24 1.11 -0.39 5.07
CA SER A 24 1.05 -0.32 3.60
C SER A 24 1.09 -1.72 2.99
N PHE A 25 2.00 -2.57 3.47
CA PHE A 25 2.10 -3.96 3.03
C PHE A 25 0.81 -4.74 3.32
N ARG A 26 0.24 -4.59 4.52
CA ARG A 26 -1.04 -5.22 4.88
C ARG A 26 -2.19 -4.75 3.98
N ALA A 27 -2.20 -3.49 3.57
CA ALA A 27 -3.18 -2.97 2.63
C ALA A 27 -2.98 -3.55 1.21
N ILE A 28 -1.80 -4.00 0.83
CA ILE A 28 -1.53 -4.65 -0.45
C ILE A 28 -1.80 -6.16 -0.40
N ASP A 29 -1.54 -6.81 0.74
CA ASP A 29 -1.64 -8.26 0.95
C ASP A 29 -3.10 -8.77 1.01
N HIS A 30 -3.82 -8.59 -0.09
CA HIS A 30 -5.13 -9.20 -0.33
C HIS A 30 -5.36 -9.34 -1.83
N PRO A 31 -5.71 -10.54 -2.34
CA PRO A 31 -5.78 -10.82 -3.78
C PRO A 31 -6.68 -9.85 -4.55
N PHE A 32 -7.83 -9.50 -3.99
CA PHE A 32 -8.75 -8.57 -4.65
C PHE A 32 -8.22 -7.13 -4.70
N ARG A 33 -7.44 -6.69 -3.69
CA ARG A 33 -6.84 -5.35 -3.69
C ARG A 33 -5.69 -5.28 -4.69
N GLN A 34 -4.91 -6.35 -4.81
CA GLN A 34 -3.89 -6.48 -5.86
C GLN A 34 -4.51 -6.42 -7.26
N ARG A 35 -5.68 -7.05 -7.48
CA ARG A 35 -6.42 -6.94 -8.75
C ARG A 35 -6.92 -5.51 -9.02
N ILE A 36 -7.39 -4.78 -8.01
CA ILE A 36 -7.75 -3.36 -8.15
C ILE A 36 -6.51 -2.53 -8.54
N LEU A 37 -5.39 -2.73 -7.85
CA LEU A 37 -4.15 -1.99 -8.12
C LEU A 37 -3.61 -2.30 -9.52
N ALA A 38 -3.66 -3.56 -9.96
CA ALA A 38 -3.29 -3.95 -11.32
C ALA A 38 -4.19 -3.25 -12.35
N LEU A 39 -5.50 -3.22 -12.12
CA LEU A 39 -6.44 -2.54 -13.01
C LEU A 39 -6.19 -1.03 -13.09
N LEU A 40 -5.85 -0.39 -11.98
CA LEU A 40 -5.49 1.03 -11.92
C LEU A 40 -4.07 1.31 -12.46
N HIS A 41 -3.20 0.31 -12.48
CA HIS A 41 -1.91 0.43 -13.15
C HIS A 41 -2.08 0.46 -14.67
N ASP A 42 -2.98 -0.38 -15.20
CA ASP A 42 -3.30 -0.42 -16.63
C ASP A 42 -4.17 0.77 -17.08
N HIS A 43 -4.86 1.43 -16.15
CA HIS A 43 -5.76 2.54 -16.39
C HIS A 43 -5.49 3.67 -15.39
N GLU A 44 -4.90 4.78 -15.84
CA GLU A 44 -4.48 5.90 -14.97
C GLU A 44 -5.58 6.38 -13.99
N GLN A 45 -6.84 6.42 -14.46
CA GLN A 45 -7.99 6.80 -13.63
C GLN A 45 -9.23 6.00 -14.03
N LEU A 46 -9.99 5.53 -13.03
CA LEU A 46 -11.26 4.84 -13.22
C LEU A 46 -12.27 5.25 -12.15
N MET A 47 -13.54 5.35 -12.54
CA MET A 47 -14.61 5.49 -11.54
C MET A 47 -14.82 4.16 -10.81
N VAL A 48 -15.30 4.23 -9.58
CA VAL A 48 -15.65 3.04 -8.77
C VAL A 48 -16.57 2.09 -9.53
N LYS A 49 -17.49 2.64 -10.35
CA LYS A 49 -18.37 1.85 -11.20
C LYS A 49 -17.65 1.01 -12.24
N ASP A 50 -16.64 1.58 -12.87
CA ASP A 50 -15.90 0.89 -13.93
C ASP A 50 -15.06 -0.24 -13.33
N ILE A 51 -14.53 -0.02 -12.12
CA ILE A 51 -13.75 -1.01 -11.37
C ILE A 51 -14.62 -2.23 -11.03
N PHE A 52 -15.80 -2.04 -10.40
CA PHE A 52 -16.61 -3.20 -10.00
C PHE A 52 -17.20 -3.96 -11.21
N VAL A 53 -17.48 -3.26 -12.31
CA VAL A 53 -17.91 -3.89 -13.57
C VAL A 53 -16.77 -4.70 -14.20
N LYS A 54 -15.58 -4.10 -14.36
CA LYS A 54 -14.40 -4.77 -14.97
C LYS A 54 -13.92 -5.96 -14.16
N LEU A 55 -13.94 -5.87 -12.82
CA LEU A 55 -13.52 -6.96 -11.94
C LEU A 55 -14.62 -8.01 -11.70
N ARG A 56 -15.84 -7.78 -12.23
CA ARG A 56 -17.03 -8.62 -12.02
C ARG A 56 -17.29 -8.86 -10.53
N SER A 57 -17.26 -7.78 -9.76
CA SER A 57 -17.40 -7.79 -8.30
C SER A 57 -18.58 -6.95 -7.83
N ASP A 58 -19.03 -7.19 -6.60
CA ASP A 58 -20.06 -6.36 -5.98
C ASP A 58 -19.52 -4.96 -5.69
N GLN A 59 -20.35 -3.96 -5.94
CA GLN A 59 -20.00 -2.56 -5.67
C GLN A 59 -19.65 -2.33 -4.19
N SER A 60 -20.43 -2.89 -3.26
CA SER A 60 -20.22 -2.73 -1.82
C SER A 60 -18.86 -3.27 -1.37
N LYS A 61 -18.52 -4.50 -1.79
CA LYS A 61 -17.20 -5.11 -1.54
C LYS A 61 -16.09 -4.23 -2.14
N THR A 62 -16.26 -3.80 -3.38
CA THR A 62 -15.27 -2.97 -4.09
C THR A 62 -15.03 -1.64 -3.38
N SER A 63 -16.09 -0.97 -2.94
CA SER A 63 -16.01 0.28 -2.19
C SER A 63 -15.26 0.13 -0.87
N VAL A 64 -15.50 -0.96 -0.12
CA VAL A 64 -14.78 -1.26 1.13
C VAL A 64 -13.28 -1.45 0.86
N HIS A 65 -12.94 -2.22 -0.18
CA HIS A 65 -11.54 -2.47 -0.55
C HIS A 65 -10.81 -1.19 -0.99
N LEU A 66 -11.46 -0.33 -1.80
CA LEU A 66 -10.94 0.98 -2.14
C LEU A 66 -10.75 1.87 -0.91
N GLY A 67 -11.68 1.82 0.06
CA GLY A 67 -11.54 2.53 1.33
C GLY A 67 -10.30 2.12 2.13
N ILE A 68 -9.95 0.83 2.13
CA ILE A 68 -8.71 0.33 2.77
C ILE A 68 -7.48 0.88 2.03
N LEU A 69 -7.46 0.81 0.70
CA LEU A 69 -6.36 1.31 -0.12
C LEU A 69 -6.15 2.83 0.06
N ARG A 70 -7.23 3.61 0.14
CA ARG A 70 -7.18 5.05 0.40
C ARG A 70 -6.58 5.39 1.76
N ARG A 71 -6.98 4.67 2.82
CA ARG A 71 -6.40 4.86 4.16
C ARG A 71 -4.91 4.54 4.23
N ALA A 72 -4.42 3.69 3.32
CA ALA A 72 -3.01 3.38 3.18
C ALA A 72 -2.29 4.32 2.19
N ASN A 73 -2.94 5.38 1.70
CA ASN A 73 -2.42 6.30 0.68
C ASN A 73 -1.96 5.61 -0.63
N LEU A 74 -2.56 4.45 -0.98
CA LEU A 74 -2.21 3.69 -2.19
C LEU A 74 -3.04 4.09 -3.41
N VAL A 75 -4.22 4.68 -3.20
CA VAL A 75 -5.10 5.18 -4.27
C VAL A 75 -5.69 6.51 -3.83
N ILE A 76 -5.95 7.40 -4.79
CA ILE A 76 -6.57 8.71 -4.55
C ILE A 76 -8.09 8.66 -4.71
N ALA A 77 -8.78 9.67 -4.17
CA ALA A 77 -10.22 9.86 -4.30
C ALA A 77 -10.56 10.56 -5.62
#